data_AF-A0A937X9M9-F1
#
_entry.id   AF-A0A937X9M9-F1
#
_cell.length_a   1.000
_cell.length_b   1.000
_cell.length_c   1.000
_cell.angle_alpha   90.00
_cell.angle_beta   90.00
_cell.angle_gamma   90.00
#
_symmetry.space_group_name_H-M   'P 1'
#
loop_
_entity.id
_entity.type
_entity.pdbx_description
1 polymer ?
#
loop_
_entity_poly.entity_id
_entity_poly.type
_entity_poly.pdbx_seq_one_letter_code
_entity_poly.pdbx_strand_id
1 'polypeptide(L)'
;MFVDAGAPDIRHNRIHDNWAGLGTEYGDGGGICALYGAPLIRNNEIYGNVAMFRGGGVYCENSSPTICDNRIHNNTVVSYYGGGIASRNCASIIERNEILGNHGGDYGGGLFY
;
A
#
# COMPACT_ATOMS: atom_id res chain seq x y z
N MET A 1 -4.52 -7.99 1.79
CA MET A 1 -3.60 -9.09 1.43
C MET A 1 -2.29 -8.91 2.16
N PHE A 2 -1.77 -9.95 2.81
CA PHE A 2 -0.51 -9.90 3.56
C PHE A 2 0.54 -10.77 2.88
N VAL A 3 1.75 -10.23 2.71
CA VAL A 3 2.91 -10.92 2.15
C VAL A 3 4.05 -10.81 3.16
N ASP A 4 4.50 -11.95 3.68
CA ASP A 4 5.66 -12.04 4.57
C ASP A 4 6.72 -12.90 3.91
N ALA A 5 7.90 -12.33 3.69
CA ALA A 5 9.07 -12.95 3.06
C ALA A 5 8.72 -13.75 1.78
N GLY A 6 8.81 -13.09 0.61
CA GLY A 6 8.58 -13.77 -0.66
C GLY A 6 8.55 -12.83 -1.86
N ALA A 7 8.44 -13.42 -3.06
CA ALA A 7 8.35 -12.69 -4.33
C ALA A 7 7.10 -13.08 -5.13
N PRO A 8 5.87 -12.92 -4.58
CA PRO A 8 4.66 -13.23 -5.32
C PRO A 8 4.42 -12.22 -6.47
N ASP A 9 3.84 -12.70 -7.57
CA ASP A 9 3.30 -11.88 -8.66
C ASP A 9 1.82 -11.58 -8.40
N ILE A 10 1.55 -10.40 -7.86
CA ILE A 10 0.21 -9.89 -7.55
C ILE A 10 -0.25 -9.06 -8.73
N ARG A 11 -1.16 -9.62 -9.54
CA ARG A 11 -1.62 -8.96 -10.77
C ARG A 11 -3.07 -9.20 -11.12
N HIS A 12 -3.66 -8.22 -11.82
CA HIS A 12 -5.03 -8.28 -12.32
C HIS A 12 -6.08 -8.49 -11.22
N ASN A 13 -5.81 -7.95 -10.03
CA ASN A 13 -6.74 -7.98 -8.91
C ASN A 13 -7.44 -6.63 -8.75
N ARG A 14 -8.64 -6.68 -8.18
CA ARG A 14 -9.31 -5.55 -7.54
C ARG A 14 -9.23 -5.75 -6.04
N ILE A 15 -8.52 -4.86 -5.36
CA ILE A 15 -8.30 -4.93 -3.91
C ILE A 15 -8.94 -3.68 -3.32
N HIS A 16 -10.10 -3.85 -2.72
CA HIS A 16 -10.89 -2.71 -2.28
C HIS A 16 -11.67 -2.95 -1.00
N ASP A 17 -12.02 -1.85 -0.35
CA ASP A 17 -12.85 -1.80 0.87
C ASP A 17 -12.33 -2.71 2.00
N ASN A 18 -11.01 -2.91 2.05
CA ASN A 18 -10.35 -3.62 3.14
C ASN A 18 -9.95 -2.65 4.24
N TRP A 19 -10.00 -3.12 5.49
CA TRP A 19 -9.62 -2.33 6.66
C TRP A 19 -8.52 -3.03 7.46
N ALA A 20 -7.40 -2.35 7.68
CA ALA A 20 -6.33 -2.78 8.58
C ALA A 20 -6.32 -1.92 9.86
N GLY A 21 -6.43 -2.56 11.02
CA GLY A 21 -6.27 -1.91 12.34
C GLY A 21 -7.55 -1.49 13.07
N LEU A 22 -8.68 -2.16 12.87
CA LEU A 22 -9.87 -1.91 13.69
C LEU A 22 -9.63 -2.34 15.14
N GLY A 23 -9.39 -1.38 16.03
CA GLY A 23 -9.28 -1.58 17.48
C GLY A 23 -7.93 -2.14 17.96
N THR A 24 -6.88 -2.06 17.13
CA THR A 24 -5.55 -2.61 17.43
C THR A 24 -4.44 -1.58 17.21
N GLU A 25 -3.28 -1.81 17.83
CA GLU A 25 -2.06 -1.00 17.61
C GLU A 25 -1.29 -1.37 16.33
N TYR A 26 -1.79 -2.35 15.58
CA TYR A 26 -1.24 -2.83 14.30
C TYR A 26 -2.27 -2.60 13.18
N GLY A 27 -1.88 -1.96 12.09
CA GLY A 27 -2.82 -1.56 11.04
C GLY A 27 -2.17 -0.85 9.86
N ASP A 28 -1.29 -1.55 9.16
CA ASP A 28 -0.61 -1.05 7.96
C ASP A 28 -1.05 -1.84 6.72
N GLY A 29 -1.05 -1.19 5.56
CA GLY A 29 -1.32 -1.85 4.28
C GLY A 29 -2.78 -2.27 4.15
N GLY A 30 -3.69 -1.30 4.11
CA GLY A 30 -5.14 -1.54 4.09
C GLY A 30 -5.53 -2.50 2.96
N GLY A 31 -4.97 -2.31 1.77
CA GLY A 31 -5.09 -3.25 0.65
C GLY A 31 -4.02 -4.34 0.65
N ILE A 32 -2.75 -3.95 0.57
CA ILE A 32 -1.59 -4.85 0.54
C ILE A 32 -0.58 -4.42 1.61
N CYS A 33 -0.13 -5.38 2.41
CA CYS A 33 1.01 -5.22 3.32
C CYS A 33 2.10 -6.22 2.93
N ALA A 34 3.29 -5.73 2.59
CA ALA A 34 4.43 -6.54 2.17
C ALA A 34 5.66 -6.29 3.07
N LEU A 35 6.13 -7.34 3.73
CA LEU A 35 7.27 -7.28 4.65
C LEU A 35 8.36 -8.23 4.17
N TYR A 36 9.62 -7.79 4.22
CA TYR A 36 10.81 -8.63 4.03
C TYR A 36 10.88 -9.38 2.69
N GLY A 37 10.12 -8.93 1.68
CA GLY A 37 9.98 -9.60 0.39
C GLY A 37 10.38 -8.76 -0.83
N ALA A 38 10.11 -9.29 -2.01
CA ALA A 38 10.27 -8.60 -3.30
C ALA A 38 9.04 -8.87 -4.20
N PRO A 39 7.82 -8.49 -3.78
CA PRO A 39 6.64 -8.74 -4.58
C PRO A 39 6.63 -7.90 -5.85
N LEU A 40 6.08 -8.48 -6.93
CA LEU A 40 5.71 -7.74 -8.13
C LEU A 40 4.22 -7.41 -8.04
N ILE A 41 3.90 -6.14 -7.85
CA ILE A 41 2.53 -5.63 -7.75
C ILE A 41 2.25 -4.86 -9.04
N ARG A 42 1.45 -5.44 -9.94
CA ARG A 42 1.21 -4.83 -11.25
C ARG A 42 -0.17 -5.01 -11.82
N ASN A 43 -0.64 -4.07 -12.63
CA ASN A 43 -1.96 -4.15 -13.29
C ASN A 43 -3.11 -4.43 -12.30
N ASN A 44 -3.04 -3.88 -11.09
CA ASN A 44 -4.11 -3.98 -10.10
C ASN A 44 -4.86 -2.65 -9.98
N GLU A 45 -6.11 -2.75 -9.51
CA GLU A 45 -6.90 -1.62 -9.06
C GLU A 45 -7.05 -1.72 -7.53
N ILE A 46 -6.45 -0.79 -6.79
CA ILE A 46 -6.37 -0.80 -5.32
C ILE A 46 -7.06 0.45 -4.79
N TYR A 47 -8.24 0.31 -4.19
CA TYR A 47 -9.05 1.49 -3.83
C TYR A 47 -9.96 1.33 -2.63
N GLY A 48 -10.34 2.45 -1.99
CA GLY A 48 -11.28 2.42 -0.86
C GLY A 48 -10.76 1.65 0.35
N ASN A 49 -9.48 1.29 0.39
CA ASN A 49 -8.91 0.58 1.53
C ASN A 49 -8.53 1.58 2.63
N VAL A 50 -8.62 1.12 3.87
CA VAL A 50 -8.34 1.91 5.07
C VAL A 50 -7.23 1.25 5.88
N ALA A 51 -6.20 2.00 6.21
CA ALA A 51 -5.18 1.59 7.17
C ALA A 51 -5.21 2.53 8.38
N MET A 52 -4.99 2.01 9.58
CA MET A 52 -4.90 2.84 10.77
C MET A 52 -3.61 3.67 10.78
N PHE A 53 -2.50 3.10 10.34
CA PHE A 53 -1.18 3.73 10.46
C PHE A 53 -0.55 4.06 9.11
N ARG A 54 -0.16 3.11 8.27
CA ARG A 54 0.58 3.43 7.03
C ARG A 54 0.05 2.70 5.81
N GLY A 55 0.18 3.31 4.64
CA GLY A 55 -0.09 2.64 3.36
C GLY A 55 -1.55 2.24 3.24
N GLY A 56 -2.46 3.20 3.09
CA GLY A 56 -3.90 2.91 2.97
C GLY A 56 -4.18 1.90 1.86
N GLY A 57 -3.53 2.08 0.70
CA GLY A 57 -3.53 1.10 -0.39
C GLY A 57 -2.46 0.03 -0.20
N VAL A 58 -1.19 0.42 -0.26
CA VAL A 58 -0.03 -0.48 -0.21
C VAL A 58 0.97 -0.01 0.85
N TYR A 59 1.37 -0.91 1.74
CA TYR A 59 2.48 -0.73 2.66
C TYR A 59 3.60 -1.72 2.38
N CYS A 60 4.84 -1.24 2.37
CA CYS A 60 6.03 -2.05 2.19
C CYS A 60 7.09 -1.68 3.25
N GLU A 61 7.69 -2.69 3.89
CA GLU A 61 8.75 -2.49 4.89
C GLU A 61 9.88 -3.51 4.72
N ASN A 62 11.13 -3.02 4.79
CA ASN A 62 12.35 -3.84 4.64
C ASN A 62 12.29 -4.77 3.41
N SER A 63 11.75 -4.27 2.30
CA SER A 63 11.41 -5.06 1.11
C SER A 63 11.98 -4.41 -0.16
N SER A 64 11.89 -5.11 -1.30
CA SER A 64 12.29 -4.59 -2.61
C SER A 64 11.16 -4.77 -3.62
N PRO A 65 9.99 -4.14 -3.41
CA PRO A 65 8.83 -4.33 -4.25
C PRO A 65 9.02 -3.62 -5.60
N THR A 66 8.47 -4.22 -6.66
CA THR A 66 8.22 -3.50 -7.91
C THR A 66 6.72 -3.25 -7.98
N ILE A 67 6.33 -1.98 -7.94
CA ILE A 67 4.94 -1.51 -8.03
C ILE A 67 4.81 -0.78 -9.35
N CYS A 68 4.16 -1.38 -10.34
CA CYS A 68 4.05 -0.77 -11.66
C CYS A 68 2.69 -0.96 -12.32
N ASP A 69 2.29 0.02 -13.13
CA ASP A 69 1.06 -0.09 -13.95
C ASP A 69 -0.21 -0.35 -13.11
N ASN A 70 -0.27 0.15 -11.88
CA ASN A 70 -1.44 0.04 -11.01
C ASN A 70 -2.24 1.34 -10.96
N ARG A 71 -3.53 1.20 -10.67
CA ARG A 71 -4.38 2.30 -10.28
C ARG A 71 -4.64 2.23 -8.78
N ILE A 72 -4.12 3.19 -8.02
CA ILE A 72 -4.20 3.23 -6.56
C ILE A 72 -4.93 4.50 -6.16
N HIS A 73 -6.19 4.40 -5.76
CA HIS A 73 -7.01 5.59 -5.55
C HIS A 73 -7.97 5.51 -4.37
N ASN A 74 -8.32 6.66 -3.80
CA ASN A 74 -9.30 6.76 -2.70
C ASN A 74 -9.00 5.85 -1.51
N ASN A 75 -7.74 5.52 -1.26
CA ASN A 75 -7.33 4.80 -0.06
C ASN A 75 -7.03 5.80 1.06
N THR A 76 -7.33 5.41 2.29
CA THR A 76 -7.29 6.29 3.45
C THR A 76 -6.37 5.74 4.54
N VAL A 77 -5.59 6.63 5.14
CA VAL A 77 -4.89 6.38 6.40
C VAL A 77 -5.51 7.24 7.49
N VAL A 78 -5.82 6.64 8.64
CA VAL A 78 -6.47 7.33 9.76
C VAL A 78 -5.49 8.21 10.55
N SER A 79 -4.30 7.70 10.89
CA SER A 79 -3.43 8.37 11.87
C SER A 79 -2.04 8.81 11.38
N TYR A 80 -1.41 8.16 10.40
CA TYR A 80 -0.05 8.53 9.94
C TYR A 80 0.02 8.88 8.43
N TYR A 81 0.85 8.21 7.63
CA TYR A 81 1.28 8.65 6.30
C TYR A 81 1.01 7.65 5.17
N GLY A 82 1.02 8.16 3.94
CA GLY A 82 0.99 7.37 2.71
C GLY A 82 -0.38 6.76 2.46
N GLY A 83 -1.38 7.61 2.24
CA GLY A 83 -2.75 7.18 1.91
C GLY A 83 -2.80 6.14 0.79
N GLY A 84 -1.99 6.31 -0.27
CA GLY A 84 -1.87 5.40 -1.40
C GLY A 84 -0.79 4.36 -1.16
N ILE A 85 0.48 4.78 -1.19
CA ILE A 85 1.63 3.90 -0.98
C ILE A 85 2.50 4.45 0.16
N ALA A 86 2.92 3.58 1.07
CA ALA A 86 3.99 3.86 2.03
C ALA A 86 5.09 2.80 1.91
N SER A 87 6.34 3.24 1.81
CA SER A 87 7.51 2.40 1.60
C SER A 87 8.59 2.77 2.60
N ARG A 88 8.98 1.86 3.51
CA ARG A 88 9.99 2.13 4.55
C ARG A 88 11.16 1.19 4.44
N ASN A 89 12.40 1.72 4.43
CA ASN A 89 13.62 0.93 4.29
C ASN A 89 13.57 -0.02 3.08
N CYS A 90 12.97 0.44 1.98
CA CYS A 90 12.79 -0.38 0.79
C CYS A 90 13.57 0.18 -0.40
N ALA A 91 14.10 -0.73 -1.22
CA ALA A 91 14.63 -0.43 -2.55
C ALA A 91 13.50 -0.56 -3.59
N SER A 92 12.41 0.19 -3.39
CA SER A 92 11.19 0.08 -4.20
C SER A 92 11.36 0.69 -5.58
N ILE A 93 10.87 -0.01 -6.60
CA ILE A 93 10.66 0.57 -7.94
C ILE A 93 9.17 0.89 -8.06
N ILE A 94 8.83 2.18 -8.17
CA ILE A 94 7.45 2.65 -8.28
C ILE A 94 7.32 3.45 -9.58
N GLU A 95 6.72 2.86 -10.60
CA GLU A 95 6.67 3.46 -11.94
C GLU A 95 5.31 3.26 -12.61
N ARG A 96 4.90 4.21 -13.46
CA ARG A 96 3.65 4.10 -14.26
C ARG A 96 2.38 3.79 -13.44
N ASN A 97 2.34 4.21 -12.17
CA ASN A 97 1.14 4.08 -11.35
C ASN A 97 0.31 5.36 -11.40
N GLU A 98 -1.01 5.23 -11.48
CA GLU A 98 -1.94 6.32 -11.23
C GLU A 98 -2.25 6.34 -9.73
N ILE A 99 -1.76 7.36 -9.00
CA ILE A 99 -1.97 7.51 -7.55
C ILE A 99 -2.80 8.78 -7.30
N LEU A 100 -4.10 8.60 -7.10
CA LEU A 100 -5.11 9.69 -7.17
C LEU A 100 -6.04 9.66 -5.95
N GLY A 101 -6.36 10.82 -5.37
CA GLY A 101 -7.48 10.93 -4.41
C GLY A 101 -7.29 10.12 -3.12
N ASN A 102 -6.08 9.60 -2.88
CA ASN A 102 -5.75 8.95 -1.64
C ASN A 102 -5.59 10.01 -0.53
N HIS A 103 -5.95 9.65 0.70
CA HIS A 103 -5.93 10.52 1.85
C HIS A 103 -5.03 9.93 2.92
N GLY A 104 -4.04 10.70 3.37
CA GLY A 104 -3.22 10.35 4.52
C GLY A 104 -3.21 11.57 5.42
N GLY A 105 -3.40 11.37 6.73
CA GLY A 105 -3.68 12.40 7.72
C GLY A 105 -2.75 13.62 7.62
N ASP A 106 -1.70 13.66 8.43
CA ASP A 106 -0.89 14.88 8.58
C ASP A 106 0.19 15.07 7.48
N TYR A 107 0.44 14.03 6.67
CA TYR A 107 1.64 13.95 5.82
C TYR A 107 1.34 13.69 4.33
N GLY A 108 0.08 13.82 3.94
CA GLY A 108 -0.36 13.68 2.56
C GLY A 108 -0.69 12.24 2.16
N GLY A 109 -1.52 12.13 1.13
CA GLY A 109 -2.15 10.88 0.75
C GLY A 109 -1.49 10.12 -0.40
N GLY A 110 -0.50 10.67 -1.11
CA GLY A 110 0.05 10.05 -2.33
C GLY A 110 1.01 8.90 -2.06
N LEU A 111 2.31 9.22 -2.11
CA LEU A 111 3.43 8.30 -1.86
C LEU A 111 4.23 8.84 -0.68
N PHE A 112 4.57 7.96 0.25
CA PHE A 112 5.50 8.23 1.35
C PHE A 112 6.70 7.29 1.28
N TYR A 113 7.91 7.84 1.47
CA TYR A 113 9.20 7.14 1.35
C TYR A 113 10.06 7.38 2.59
#